data_AF-A0A7J9D0L4-F1
#
_entry.id   AF-A0A7J9D0L4-F1
#
_cell.length_a   1.000
_cell.length_b   1.000
_cell.length_c   1.000
_cell.angle_alpha   90.00
_cell.angle_beta   90.00
_cell.angle_gamma   90.00
#
_symmetry.space_group_name_H-M   'P 1'
#
loop_
_entity.id
_entity.type
_entity.pdbx_description
1 polymer ?
#
loop_
_entity_poly.entity_id
_entity_poly.type
_entity_poly.pdbx_seq_one_letter_code
_entity_poly.pdbx_strand_id
1 'polypeptide(L)'
;MKCCLLYCYLYPEDYCIPKKRLVEYWFCEGLLNKFDRISEAQMQGGDIISSFLNACLLERDGEDCVKMLDVIRDMGLWITRELEATENIFFFANAGAQLFEKPDAKEWESAKRMSVMKNKIKVLKETPKCPRLRILFLSENEFQVISDGFFQFIPHLTVLDLSRNKELRALLDGISQLVSLECFDLSFTGIEELPIELKSWTKLKMLDLSCMDNLRKIPQHLICSFSKLQIFRMHLIDYPNEDNVLKGGNEKLI
;
A
#
# COMPACT_ATOMS: atom_id res chain seq x y z
N MET A 1 -0.97 5.82 -18.51
CA MET A 1 -0.18 4.62 -18.91
C MET A 1 1.25 4.66 -18.36
N LYS A 2 2.10 5.65 -18.64
CA LYS A 2 3.46 5.78 -18.07
C LYS A 2 3.49 5.62 -16.54
N CYS A 3 2.67 6.38 -15.80
CA CYS A 3 2.60 6.28 -14.34
C CYS A 3 2.18 4.90 -13.80
N CYS A 4 1.40 4.14 -14.57
CA CYS A 4 0.98 2.77 -14.23
C CYS A 4 2.14 1.79 -14.41
N LEU A 5 2.95 1.96 -15.47
CA LEU A 5 4.17 1.18 -15.65
C LEU A 5 5.20 1.47 -14.54
N LEU A 6 5.37 2.74 -14.17
CA LEU A 6 6.26 3.15 -13.07
C LEU A 6 5.92 2.45 -11.74
N TYR A 7 4.64 2.16 -11.49
CA TYR A 7 4.24 1.38 -10.31
C TYR A 7 4.86 -0.01 -10.28
N CYS A 8 5.00 -0.65 -11.44
CA CYS A 8 5.56 -1.99 -11.53
C CYS A 8 7.07 -1.99 -11.20
N TYR A 9 7.78 -0.86 -11.34
CA TYR A 9 9.18 -0.72 -10.91
C TYR A 9 9.35 -0.64 -9.39
N LEU A 10 8.26 -0.45 -8.62
CA LEU A 10 8.31 -0.47 -7.15
C LEU A 10 8.43 -1.90 -6.59
N TYR A 11 8.22 -2.93 -7.42
CA TYR A 11 8.32 -4.32 -7.00
C TYR A 11 9.74 -4.86 -7.25
N PRO A 12 10.16 -5.88 -6.47
CA PRO A 12 11.44 -6.52 -6.70
C PRO A 12 11.45 -7.34 -8.00
N GLU A 13 12.64 -7.71 -8.43
CA GLU A 13 12.87 -8.66 -9.52
C GLU A 13 12.12 -9.98 -9.26
N ASP A 14 11.62 -10.59 -10.33
CA ASP A 14 10.81 -11.82 -10.33
C ASP A 14 9.61 -11.84 -9.38
N TYR A 15 9.10 -10.69 -8.95
CA TYR A 15 7.96 -10.64 -8.05
C TYR A 15 6.64 -10.89 -8.79
N CYS A 16 5.84 -11.85 -8.30
CA CYS A 16 4.46 -12.08 -8.72
C CYS A 16 3.60 -10.90 -8.24
N ILE A 17 3.31 -9.96 -9.13
CA ILE A 17 2.45 -8.81 -8.85
C ILE A 17 1.00 -9.21 -9.16
N PRO A 18 0.10 -9.28 -8.17
CA PRO A 18 -1.29 -9.59 -8.43
C PRO A 18 -1.93 -8.47 -9.25
N LYS A 19 -2.48 -8.80 -10.43
CA LYS A 19 -3.09 -7.84 -11.36
C LYS A 19 -4.16 -7.00 -10.68
N LYS A 20 -5.03 -7.66 -9.90
CA LYS A 20 -6.10 -7.01 -9.15
C LYS A 20 -5.57 -5.95 -8.18
N ARG A 21 -4.55 -6.30 -7.39
CA ARG A 21 -3.93 -5.39 -6.42
C ARG A 21 -3.29 -4.18 -7.09
N LEU A 22 -2.59 -4.42 -8.19
CA LEU A 22 -1.94 -3.37 -8.98
C LEU A 22 -2.96 -2.33 -9.48
N VAL A 23 -4.10 -2.80 -9.99
CA VAL A 23 -5.19 -1.92 -10.46
C VAL A 23 -5.85 -1.15 -9.32
N GLU A 24 -6.00 -1.78 -8.15
CA GLU A 24 -6.55 -1.12 -6.96
C GLU A 24 -5.65 0.02 -6.47
N TYR A 25 -4.32 -0.18 -6.50
CA TYR A 25 -3.36 0.88 -6.22
C TYR A 25 -3.42 2.01 -7.26
N TRP A 26 -3.52 1.69 -8.55
CA TRP A 26 -3.72 2.71 -9.59
C TRP A 26 -5.02 3.49 -9.43
N PHE A 27 -6.10 2.82 -9.00
CA PHE A 27 -7.37 3.48 -8.72
C PHE A 27 -7.26 4.43 -7.52
N CYS A 28 -6.61 3.99 -6.45
CA CYS A 28 -6.46 4.80 -5.24
C CYS A 28 -5.51 5.99 -5.43
N GLU A 29 -4.44 5.85 -6.21
CA GLU A 29 -3.59 7.01 -6.55
C GLU A 29 -4.28 7.95 -7.58
N GLY A 30 -5.41 7.54 -8.15
CA GLY A 30 -6.07 8.30 -9.21
C GLY A 30 -5.21 8.33 -10.47
N LEU A 31 -4.82 7.15 -10.97
CA LEU A 31 -4.26 6.96 -12.32
C LEU A 31 -5.32 6.48 -13.33
N LEU A 32 -6.46 6.04 -12.83
CA LEU A 32 -7.61 5.52 -13.58
C LEU A 32 -8.81 6.48 -13.51
N ASN A 33 -8.51 7.79 -13.46
CA ASN A 33 -9.35 8.94 -13.08
C ASN A 33 -10.58 9.15 -13.96
N LYS A 34 -10.77 8.33 -14.99
CA LYS A 34 -11.99 8.35 -15.80
C LYS A 34 -13.19 7.80 -15.02
N PHE A 35 -12.94 7.13 -13.90
CA PHE A 35 -13.94 6.34 -13.20
C PHE A 35 -13.96 6.68 -11.71
N ASP A 36 -15.17 6.87 -11.19
CA ASP A 36 -15.41 7.01 -9.75
C ASP A 36 -15.57 5.66 -9.05
N ARG A 37 -15.77 4.57 -9.82
CA ARG A 37 -16.04 3.22 -9.31
C ARG A 37 -14.93 2.24 -9.62
N ILE A 38 -14.56 1.40 -8.64
CA ILE A 38 -13.55 0.35 -8.82
C ILE A 38 -13.91 -0.65 -9.92
N SER A 39 -15.20 -1.00 -10.10
CA SER A 39 -15.65 -1.95 -11.12
C SER A 39 -15.31 -1.49 -12.55
N GLU A 40 -15.35 -0.19 -12.80
CA GLU A 40 -15.00 0.39 -14.10
C GLU A 40 -13.49 0.52 -14.26
N ALA A 41 -12.81 0.93 -13.18
CA ALA A 41 -11.35 1.01 -13.14
C ALA A 41 -10.70 -0.37 -13.37
N GLN A 42 -11.35 -1.47 -12.98
CA GLN A 42 -10.89 -2.84 -13.23
C GLN A 42 -10.77 -3.17 -14.72
N MET A 43 -11.73 -2.74 -15.54
CA MET A 43 -11.70 -2.96 -16.99
C MET A 43 -10.54 -2.20 -17.63
N GLN A 44 -10.43 -0.89 -17.35
CA GLN A 44 -9.34 -0.07 -17.87
C GLN A 44 -7.96 -0.55 -17.37
N GLY A 45 -7.87 -0.96 -16.10
CA GLY A 45 -6.66 -1.53 -15.53
C GLY A 45 -6.24 -2.81 -16.24
N GLY A 46 -7.20 -3.70 -16.55
CA GLY A 46 -6.98 -4.90 -17.34
C GLY A 46 -6.48 -4.61 -18.76
N ASP A 47 -7.03 -3.60 -19.42
CA ASP A 47 -6.59 -3.17 -20.75
C ASP A 47 -5.15 -2.62 -20.73
N ILE A 48 -4.81 -1.81 -19.71
CA ILE A 48 -3.46 -1.28 -19.53
C ILE A 48 -2.46 -2.42 -19.30
N ILE A 49 -2.79 -3.39 -18.43
CA ILE A 49 -1.96 -4.56 -18.20
C ILE A 49 -1.79 -5.37 -19.49
N SER A 50 -2.87 -5.59 -20.23
CA SER A 50 -2.83 -6.28 -21.53
C SER A 50 -1.92 -5.57 -22.54
N SER A 51 -1.96 -4.24 -22.57
CA SER A 51 -1.05 -3.43 -23.39
C SER A 51 0.41 -3.60 -22.98
N PHE A 52 0.71 -3.69 -21.68
CA PHE A 52 2.09 -3.94 -21.20
C PHE A 52 2.58 -5.34 -21.56
N LEU A 53 1.72 -6.35 -21.44
CA LEU A 53 2.03 -7.73 -21.86
C LEU A 53 2.30 -7.80 -23.37
N ASN A 54 1.45 -7.16 -24.18
CA ASN A 54 1.62 -7.13 -25.65
C ASN A 54 2.89 -6.39 -26.09
N ALA A 55 3.34 -5.41 -25.30
CA ALA A 55 4.57 -4.66 -25.54
C ALA A 55 5.82 -5.33 -24.91
N CYS A 56 5.68 -6.53 -24.33
CA CYS A 56 6.75 -7.24 -23.62
C CYS A 56 7.40 -6.43 -22.48
N LEU A 57 6.66 -5.49 -21.89
CA LEU A 57 7.09 -4.72 -20.72
C LEU A 57 6.82 -5.46 -19.41
N LEU A 58 5.86 -6.40 -19.44
CA LEU A 58 5.55 -7.32 -18.36
C LEU A 58 5.44 -8.73 -18.94
N GLU A 59 5.62 -9.73 -18.09
CA GLU A 59 5.36 -11.14 -18.41
C GLU A 59 4.22 -11.69 -17.56
N ARG A 60 3.58 -12.74 -18.06
CA ARG A 60 2.58 -13.49 -17.28
C ARG A 60 3.30 -14.39 -16.30
N ASP A 61 2.84 -14.37 -15.06
CA ASP A 61 3.25 -15.32 -14.02
C ASP A 61 1.97 -15.95 -13.48
N GLY A 62 1.49 -17.00 -14.15
CA GLY A 62 0.15 -17.55 -13.93
C GLY A 62 -0.99 -16.69 -14.52
N GLU A 63 -2.22 -17.00 -14.11
CA GLU A 63 -3.42 -16.37 -14.66
C GLU A 63 -3.66 -14.96 -14.13
N ASP A 64 -3.45 -14.75 -12.83
CA ASP A 64 -3.80 -13.51 -12.11
C ASP A 64 -2.60 -12.65 -11.71
N CYS A 65 -1.38 -13.08 -12.02
CA CYS A 65 -0.15 -12.35 -11.73
C CYS A 65 0.56 -11.90 -13.01
N VAL A 66 1.31 -10.81 -12.87
CA VAL A 66 2.31 -10.37 -13.85
C VAL A 66 3.63 -10.14 -13.13
N LYS A 67 4.73 -10.24 -13.86
CA LYS A 67 6.05 -9.91 -13.35
C LYS A 67 6.74 -8.90 -14.27
N MET A 68 7.58 -8.07 -13.68
CA MET A 68 8.46 -7.18 -14.43
C MET A 68 9.73 -7.94 -14.81
N LEU A 69 10.15 -7.82 -16.07
CA LEU A 69 11.44 -8.34 -16.50
C LEU A 69 12.58 -7.50 -15.93
N ASP A 70 13.62 -8.14 -15.42
CA ASP A 70 14.75 -7.48 -14.76
C ASP A 70 15.39 -6.42 -15.66
N VAL A 71 15.61 -6.73 -16.94
CA VAL A 71 16.20 -5.79 -17.92
C VAL A 71 15.32 -4.55 -18.10
N ILE A 72 13.99 -4.72 -18.13
CA ILE A 72 13.04 -3.60 -18.26
C ILE A 72 12.96 -2.79 -16.97
N ARG A 73 13.05 -3.46 -15.82
CA ARG A 73 13.11 -2.82 -14.52
C ARG A 73 14.36 -1.95 -14.38
N ASP A 74 15.53 -2.48 -14.71
CA ASP A 74 16.80 -1.76 -14.63
C ASP A 74 16.84 -0.56 -15.56
N MET A 75 16.39 -0.74 -16.81
CA MET A 75 16.24 0.37 -17.76
C MET A 75 15.25 1.42 -17.24
N GLY A 76 14.13 0.98 -16.67
CA GLY A 76 13.12 1.86 -16.08
C GLY A 76 13.67 2.69 -14.92
N LEU A 77 14.36 2.05 -13.97
CA LEU A 77 14.99 2.70 -12.83
C LEU A 77 16.07 3.70 -13.27
N TRP A 78 16.89 3.32 -14.26
CA TRP A 78 17.88 4.22 -14.84
C TRP A 78 17.22 5.46 -15.46
N ILE A 79 16.18 5.27 -16.29
CA ILE A 79 15.44 6.38 -16.90
C ILE A 79 14.80 7.28 -15.83
N THR A 80 14.24 6.70 -14.76
CA THR A 80 13.64 7.52 -13.70
C THR A 80 14.67 8.41 -13.02
N ARG A 81 15.87 7.91 -12.73
CA ARG A 81 16.97 8.68 -12.13
C ARG A 81 17.43 9.82 -13.02
N GLU A 82 17.56 9.57 -14.32
CA GLU A 82 17.95 10.61 -15.29
C GLU A 82 16.89 11.71 -15.46
N LEU A 83 15.61 11.40 -15.20
CA LEU A 83 14.48 12.31 -15.37
C LEU A 83 13.91 12.86 -14.04
N GLU A 84 14.53 12.55 -12.90
CA GLU A 84 14.04 12.90 -11.56
C GLU A 84 13.72 14.39 -11.42
N ALA A 85 14.65 15.25 -11.86
CA ALA A 85 14.53 16.70 -11.75
C ALA A 85 13.60 17.33 -12.80
N THR A 86 13.53 16.76 -14.00
CA THR A 86 12.81 17.35 -15.15
C THR A 86 11.34 16.94 -15.19
N GLU A 87 11.01 15.74 -14.72
CA GLU A 87 9.64 15.22 -14.71
C GLU A 87 9.03 15.08 -13.31
N ASN A 88 9.76 15.50 -12.25
CA ASN A 88 9.31 15.40 -10.86
C ASN A 88 8.92 13.94 -10.48
N ILE A 89 9.73 12.99 -10.96
CA ILE A 89 9.61 11.55 -10.73
C ILE A 89 10.66 11.16 -9.70
N PHE A 90 10.49 11.61 -8.46
CA PHE A 90 11.36 11.18 -7.36
C PHE A 90 10.97 9.77 -6.91
N PHE A 91 11.80 8.79 -7.26
CA PHE A 91 11.45 7.38 -7.20
C PHE A 91 12.53 6.59 -6.47
N PHE A 92 12.17 5.97 -5.35
CA PHE A 92 13.08 5.13 -4.57
C PHE A 92 12.55 3.70 -4.50
N ALA A 93 13.25 2.75 -5.11
CA ALA A 93 12.82 1.35 -5.17
C ALA A 93 13.95 0.40 -4.76
N ASN A 94 14.10 0.20 -3.45
CA ASN A 94 14.97 -0.82 -2.87
C ASN A 94 14.15 -2.00 -2.35
N ALA A 95 13.28 -2.54 -3.21
CA ALA A 95 12.52 -3.74 -2.91
C ALA A 95 13.41 -4.99 -3.09
N GLY A 96 13.33 -5.96 -2.17
CA GLY A 96 14.08 -7.22 -2.31
C GLY A 96 15.59 -7.12 -2.08
N ALA A 97 16.09 -5.95 -1.67
CA ALA A 97 17.52 -5.64 -1.58
C ALA A 97 18.23 -6.25 -0.34
N GLN A 98 17.56 -7.13 0.40
CA GLN A 98 18.07 -7.77 1.63
C GLN A 98 18.50 -6.75 2.70
N LEU A 99 17.81 -5.62 2.77
CA LEU A 99 18.12 -4.57 3.75
C LEU A 99 17.70 -5.00 5.16
N PHE A 100 18.59 -4.80 6.12
CA PHE A 100 18.29 -4.96 7.55
C PHE A 100 17.98 -3.61 8.21
N GLU A 101 18.44 -2.54 7.59
CA GLU A 101 18.25 -1.17 8.03
C GLU A 101 17.45 -0.37 7.01
N LYS A 102 16.87 0.71 7.50
CA LYS A 102 16.13 1.71 6.72
C LYS A 102 17.03 2.42 5.68
N PRO A 103 16.45 3.06 4.66
CA PRO A 103 17.16 3.99 3.79
C PRO A 103 17.73 5.21 4.53
N ASP A 104 18.71 5.86 3.89
CA ASP A 104 19.29 7.13 4.35
C ASP A 104 18.27 8.27 4.33
N ALA A 105 18.40 9.22 5.27
CA ALA A 105 17.44 10.32 5.44
C ALA A 105 17.21 11.14 4.16
N LYS A 106 18.25 11.32 3.33
CA LYS A 106 18.16 12.06 2.06
C LYS A 106 17.21 11.39 1.05
N GLU A 107 17.17 10.06 1.05
CA GLU A 107 16.30 9.28 0.16
C GLU A 107 14.83 9.44 0.53
N TRP A 108 14.55 9.58 1.82
CA TRP A 108 13.21 9.87 2.32
C TRP A 108 12.70 11.26 1.93
N GLU A 109 13.56 12.27 2.03
CA GLU A 109 13.17 13.68 1.79
C GLU A 109 12.81 13.97 0.33
N SER A 110 13.49 13.33 -0.62
CA SER A 110 13.28 13.56 -2.05
C SER A 110 12.10 12.76 -2.60
N ALA A 111 11.85 11.55 -2.07
CA ALA A 111 10.96 10.57 -2.69
C ALA A 111 9.49 11.01 -2.77
N LYS A 112 8.90 10.79 -3.95
CA LYS A 112 7.46 10.87 -4.21
C LYS A 112 6.81 9.49 -4.19
N ARG A 113 7.52 8.47 -4.65
CA ARG A 113 7.10 7.05 -4.59
C ARG A 113 8.24 6.23 -4.02
N MET A 114 7.97 5.49 -2.97
CA MET A 114 8.98 4.70 -2.27
C MET A 114 8.52 3.26 -2.09
N SER A 115 9.43 2.33 -2.36
CA SER A 115 9.28 0.92 -2.02
C SER A 115 10.53 0.40 -1.32
N VAL A 116 10.31 -0.12 -0.12
CA VAL A 116 11.29 -0.82 0.71
C VAL A 116 10.75 -2.22 1.09
N MET A 117 9.84 -2.75 0.26
CA MET A 117 9.20 -4.05 0.49
C MET A 117 10.17 -5.22 0.35
N LYS A 118 9.79 -6.40 0.87
CA LYS A 118 10.56 -7.65 0.74
C LYS A 118 11.99 -7.52 1.27
N ASN A 119 12.15 -6.90 2.43
CA ASN A 119 13.43 -6.73 3.13
C ASN A 119 13.34 -7.38 4.53
N LYS A 120 14.35 -7.17 5.37
CA LYS A 120 14.46 -7.76 6.72
C LYS A 120 14.47 -6.67 7.80
N ILE A 121 13.82 -5.54 7.52
CA ILE A 121 13.80 -4.40 8.44
C ILE A 121 12.84 -4.71 9.58
N LYS A 122 13.33 -4.58 10.81
CA LYS A 122 12.54 -4.85 12.03
C LYS A 122 12.00 -3.59 12.69
N VAL A 123 12.69 -2.48 12.50
CA VAL A 123 12.47 -1.27 13.28
C VAL A 123 12.59 -0.02 12.41
N LEU A 124 11.59 0.86 12.47
CA LEU A 124 11.64 2.21 11.92
C LEU A 124 11.44 3.20 13.06
N LYS A 125 12.52 3.77 13.60
CA LYS A 125 12.49 4.64 14.79
C LYS A 125 12.57 6.14 14.49
N GLU A 126 12.67 6.51 13.23
CA GLU A 126 12.88 7.89 12.82
C GLU A 126 11.59 8.61 12.45
N THR A 127 11.70 9.91 12.25
CA THR A 127 10.60 10.81 11.90
C THR A 127 10.97 11.50 10.59
N PRO A 128 10.93 10.78 9.46
CA PRO A 128 11.44 11.28 8.20
C PRO A 128 10.55 12.40 7.67
N LYS A 129 11.17 13.41 7.06
CA LYS A 129 10.45 14.56 6.49
C LYS A 129 10.24 14.34 5.00
N CYS A 130 9.11 13.73 4.64
CA CYS A 130 8.82 13.36 3.25
C CYS A 130 7.61 14.15 2.72
N PRO A 131 7.72 15.48 2.51
CA PRO A 131 6.58 16.31 2.16
C PRO A 131 5.98 15.99 0.80
N ARG A 132 6.69 15.26 -0.06
CA ARG A 132 6.25 14.90 -1.42
C ARG A 132 5.77 13.46 -1.55
N LEU A 133 5.94 12.62 -0.52
CA LEU A 133 5.67 11.20 -0.60
C LEU A 133 4.17 10.92 -0.78
N ARG A 134 3.84 10.15 -1.81
CA ARG A 134 2.47 9.73 -2.20
C ARG A 134 2.26 8.24 -2.02
N ILE A 135 3.29 7.43 -2.26
CA ILE A 135 3.22 5.97 -2.19
C ILE A 135 4.35 5.49 -1.30
N LEU A 136 4.02 4.60 -0.37
CA LEU A 136 4.98 3.92 0.48
C LEU A 136 4.63 2.43 0.58
N PHE A 137 5.48 1.59 -0.01
CA PHE A 137 5.41 0.14 0.12
C PHE A 137 6.43 -0.36 1.14
N LEU A 138 5.92 -0.94 2.22
CA LEU A 138 6.66 -1.49 3.36
C LEU A 138 6.29 -2.96 3.59
N SER A 139 5.60 -3.59 2.63
CA SER A 139 5.15 -4.97 2.74
C SER A 139 6.29 -5.98 2.79
N GLU A 140 6.01 -7.17 3.31
CA GLU A 140 6.98 -8.28 3.39
C GLU A 140 8.30 -7.90 4.07
N ASN A 141 8.21 -7.19 5.20
CA ASN A 141 9.34 -6.94 6.09
C ASN A 141 9.18 -7.76 7.39
N GLU A 142 10.04 -7.50 8.35
CA GLU A 142 10.00 -8.11 9.69
C GLU A 142 9.61 -7.07 10.75
N PHE A 143 8.80 -6.06 10.39
CA PHE A 143 8.51 -4.94 11.27
C PHE A 143 7.89 -5.41 12.58
N GLN A 144 8.55 -5.08 13.69
CA GLN A 144 8.06 -5.25 15.05
C GLN A 144 7.61 -3.90 15.62
N VAL A 145 8.33 -2.84 15.28
CA VAL A 145 8.09 -1.48 15.78
C VAL A 145 8.29 -0.46 14.65
N ILE A 146 7.29 0.39 14.45
CA ILE A 146 7.43 1.65 13.72
C ILE A 146 7.11 2.76 14.72
N SER A 147 7.95 3.77 14.85
CA SER A 147 7.78 4.84 15.84
C SER A 147 6.57 5.70 15.50
N ASP A 148 5.87 6.19 16.53
CA ASP A 148 4.71 7.08 16.42
C ASP A 148 4.97 8.31 15.54
N GLY A 149 6.18 8.87 15.62
CA GLY A 149 6.58 10.01 14.79
C GLY A 149 6.78 9.71 13.29
N PHE A 150 6.80 8.44 12.87
CA PHE A 150 7.23 8.08 11.51
C PHE A 150 6.35 8.72 10.42
N PHE A 151 5.05 8.81 10.65
CA PHE A 151 4.11 9.39 9.68
C PHE A 151 3.85 10.89 9.86
N GLN A 152 4.45 11.51 10.87
CA GLN A 152 4.14 12.89 11.27
C GLN A 152 4.39 13.92 10.17
N PHE A 153 5.44 13.73 9.36
CA PHE A 153 5.85 14.67 8.31
C PHE A 153 5.63 14.13 6.89
N ILE A 154 4.57 13.33 6.72
CA ILE A 154 4.18 12.70 5.44
C ILE A 154 2.71 13.02 5.10
N PRO A 155 2.29 14.30 5.04
CA PRO A 155 0.87 14.71 5.00
C PRO A 155 0.14 14.35 3.69
N HIS A 156 0.89 13.84 2.73
CA HIS A 156 0.52 13.71 1.34
C HIS A 156 0.41 12.26 0.88
N LEU A 157 0.67 11.31 1.78
CA LEU A 157 0.60 9.89 1.49
C LEU A 157 -0.81 9.47 1.08
N THR A 158 -0.91 8.78 -0.04
CA THR A 158 -2.15 8.32 -0.67
C THR A 158 -2.26 6.80 -0.61
N VAL A 159 -1.15 6.08 -0.77
CA VAL A 159 -1.09 4.62 -0.69
C VAL A 159 -0.05 4.19 0.33
N LEU A 160 -0.49 3.43 1.33
CA LEU A 160 0.38 2.80 2.33
C LEU A 160 0.12 1.29 2.35
N ASP A 161 1.16 0.52 2.09
CA ASP A 161 1.13 -0.94 2.15
C ASP A 161 2.05 -1.42 3.27
N LEU A 162 1.46 -1.90 4.37
CA LEU A 162 2.15 -2.54 5.49
C LEU A 162 1.92 -4.06 5.53
N SER A 163 1.36 -4.64 4.46
CA SER A 163 0.95 -6.04 4.46
C SER A 163 2.10 -7.00 4.71
N ARG A 164 1.77 -8.21 5.19
CA ARG A 164 2.74 -9.30 5.43
C ARG A 164 3.85 -8.93 6.42
N ASN A 165 3.56 -8.03 7.37
CA ASN A 165 4.39 -7.76 8.54
C ASN A 165 3.78 -8.40 9.79
N LYS A 166 3.90 -9.73 9.90
CA LYS A 166 3.22 -10.52 10.93
C LYS A 166 3.61 -10.16 12.37
N GLU A 167 4.82 -9.65 12.57
CA GLU A 167 5.31 -9.24 13.89
C GLU A 167 4.87 -7.82 14.31
N LEU A 168 4.22 -7.07 13.40
CA LEU A 168 3.70 -5.74 13.71
C LEU A 168 2.36 -5.92 14.44
N ARG A 169 2.36 -5.71 15.76
CA ARG A 169 1.20 -6.00 16.63
C ARG A 169 0.33 -4.81 17.01
N ALA A 170 0.83 -3.60 16.78
CA ALA A 170 0.10 -2.38 17.07
C ALA A 170 0.25 -1.39 15.91
N LEU A 171 -0.83 -0.64 15.67
CA LEU A 171 -0.74 0.59 14.91
C LEU A 171 -0.14 1.69 15.79
N LEU A 172 0.54 2.62 15.13
CA LEU A 172 1.35 3.65 15.78
C LEU A 172 0.48 4.87 16.08
N ASP A 173 0.83 5.58 17.15
CA ASP A 173 0.20 6.85 17.46
C ASP A 173 0.55 7.86 16.34
N GLY A 174 -0.46 8.53 15.79
CA GLY A 174 -0.26 9.51 14.71
C GLY A 174 -0.44 8.98 13.28
N ILE A 175 -0.69 7.68 13.07
CA ILE A 175 -1.07 7.17 11.73
C ILE A 175 -2.37 7.84 11.22
N SER A 176 -3.25 8.27 12.12
CA SER A 176 -4.44 9.06 11.81
C SER A 176 -4.17 10.42 11.18
N GLN A 177 -2.94 10.95 11.26
CA GLN A 177 -2.55 12.19 10.60
C GLN A 177 -2.45 12.07 9.07
N LEU A 178 -2.47 10.85 8.54
CA LEU A 178 -2.47 10.57 7.10
C LEU A 178 -3.84 10.88 6.44
N VAL A 179 -4.31 12.11 6.56
CA VAL A 179 -5.65 12.55 6.07
C VAL A 179 -5.81 12.50 4.54
N SER A 180 -4.71 12.30 3.80
CA SER A 180 -4.71 12.14 2.35
C SER A 180 -4.78 10.67 1.90
N LEU A 181 -4.82 9.72 2.84
CA LEU A 181 -4.76 8.31 2.55
C LEU A 181 -6.02 7.83 1.82
N GLU A 182 -5.82 7.14 0.71
CA GLU A 182 -6.88 6.56 -0.13
C GLU A 182 -6.80 5.04 -0.16
N CYS A 183 -5.62 4.47 0.08
CA CYS A 183 -5.40 3.02 0.18
C CYS A 183 -4.57 2.67 1.39
N PHE A 184 -5.08 1.71 2.17
CA PHE A 184 -4.36 1.13 3.28
C PHE A 184 -4.43 -0.39 3.27
N ASP A 185 -3.27 -1.04 3.19
CA ASP A 185 -3.13 -2.48 3.33
C ASP A 185 -2.52 -2.86 4.68
N LEU A 186 -3.27 -3.61 5.47
CA LEU A 186 -2.81 -4.26 6.69
C LEU A 186 -2.91 -5.78 6.63
N SER A 187 -3.20 -6.35 5.46
CA SER A 187 -3.39 -7.78 5.33
C SER A 187 -2.16 -8.55 5.81
N PHE A 188 -2.35 -9.71 6.44
CA PHE A 188 -1.27 -10.52 7.00
C PHE A 188 -0.36 -9.80 8.03
N THR A 189 -0.87 -8.77 8.72
CA THR A 189 -0.19 -8.17 9.88
C THR A 189 -0.66 -8.82 11.19
N GLY A 190 0.12 -8.63 12.25
CA GLY A 190 -0.20 -9.10 13.60
C GLY A 190 -1.01 -8.12 14.43
N ILE A 191 -1.55 -7.04 13.84
CA ILE A 191 -2.20 -5.94 14.57
C ILE A 191 -3.43 -6.45 15.32
N GLU A 192 -3.50 -6.14 16.61
CA GLU A 192 -4.55 -6.65 17.50
C GLU A 192 -5.79 -5.74 17.55
N GLU A 193 -5.61 -4.43 17.41
CA GLU A 193 -6.69 -3.43 17.48
C GLU A 193 -6.50 -2.31 16.45
N LEU A 194 -7.60 -1.82 15.87
CA LEU A 194 -7.61 -0.58 15.09
C LEU A 194 -7.97 0.63 15.98
N PRO A 195 -7.29 1.79 15.86
CA PRO A 195 -7.64 3.01 16.59
C PRO A 195 -8.90 3.69 16.03
N ILE A 196 -9.73 4.31 16.87
CA ILE A 196 -10.93 5.05 16.43
C ILE A 196 -10.56 6.33 15.66
N GLU A 197 -9.34 6.82 15.87
CA GLU A 197 -8.74 7.99 15.23
C GLU A 197 -8.61 7.83 13.71
N LEU A 198 -8.62 6.59 13.20
CA LEU A 198 -8.60 6.33 11.75
C LEU A 198 -9.85 6.91 11.06
N LYS A 199 -10.94 7.22 11.78
CA LYS A 199 -12.13 7.89 11.23
C LYS A 199 -11.86 9.20 10.50
N SER A 200 -10.69 9.79 10.72
CA SER A 200 -10.20 10.98 10.02
C SER A 200 -9.88 10.74 8.52
N TRP A 201 -9.71 9.49 8.09
CA TRP A 201 -9.40 9.10 6.71
C TRP A 201 -10.63 9.15 5.79
N THR A 202 -11.20 10.34 5.64
CA THR A 202 -12.40 10.60 4.82
C THR A 202 -12.21 10.37 3.32
N LYS A 203 -10.97 10.17 2.86
CA LYS A 203 -10.64 9.88 1.46
C LYS A 203 -10.40 8.38 1.19
N LEU A 204 -10.41 7.54 2.23
CA LEU A 204 -10.09 6.12 2.11
C LEU A 204 -11.05 5.43 1.12
N LYS A 205 -10.50 4.89 0.05
CA LYS A 205 -11.18 4.09 -0.98
C LYS A 205 -10.99 2.60 -0.74
N MET A 206 -9.88 2.23 -0.12
CA MET A 206 -9.49 0.85 0.08
C MET A 206 -8.92 0.60 1.47
N LEU A 207 -9.47 -0.41 2.15
CA LEU A 207 -8.97 -0.95 3.40
C LEU A 207 -8.92 -2.48 3.32
N ASP A 208 -7.74 -3.04 3.47
CA ASP A 208 -7.55 -4.50 3.45
C ASP A 208 -7.04 -4.99 4.82
N LEU A 209 -7.88 -5.78 5.49
CA LEU A 209 -7.63 -6.42 6.78
C LEU A 209 -7.62 -7.95 6.67
N SER A 210 -7.46 -8.50 5.46
CA SER A 210 -7.46 -9.94 5.25
C SER A 210 -6.32 -10.63 6.00
N CYS A 211 -6.60 -11.79 6.60
CA CYS A 211 -5.60 -12.67 7.23
C CYS A 211 -4.85 -12.01 8.40
N MET A 212 -5.53 -11.11 9.11
CA MET A 212 -5.07 -10.56 10.38
C MET A 212 -5.53 -11.46 11.53
N ASP A 213 -4.86 -12.60 11.71
CA ASP A 213 -5.26 -13.65 12.66
C ASP A 213 -5.19 -13.24 14.15
N ASN A 214 -4.67 -12.04 14.45
CA ASN A 214 -4.61 -11.49 15.80
C ASN A 214 -5.58 -10.33 16.01
N LEU A 215 -6.28 -9.88 14.96
CA LEU A 215 -7.18 -8.74 15.05
C LEU A 215 -8.41 -9.10 15.90
N ARG A 216 -8.48 -8.49 17.07
CA ARG A 216 -9.51 -8.75 18.08
C ARG A 216 -10.50 -7.61 18.22
N LYS A 217 -10.17 -6.40 17.74
CA LYS A 217 -11.02 -5.23 17.95
C LYS A 217 -10.98 -4.27 16.76
N ILE A 218 -12.17 -3.95 16.27
CA ILE A 218 -12.42 -2.85 15.34
C ILE A 218 -13.43 -1.93 16.04
N PRO A 219 -13.10 -0.66 16.31
CA PRO A 219 -14.01 0.26 16.96
C PRO A 219 -15.35 0.36 16.23
N GLN A 220 -16.43 0.42 17.00
CA GLN A 220 -17.78 0.55 16.46
C GLN A 220 -17.87 1.80 15.57
N HIS A 221 -18.58 1.68 14.43
CA HIS A 221 -18.74 2.73 13.43
C HIS A 221 -17.46 3.20 12.72
N LEU A 222 -16.29 2.61 12.99
CA LEU A 222 -15.06 2.99 12.28
C LEU A 222 -15.19 2.75 10.79
N ILE A 223 -15.63 1.55 10.39
CA ILE A 223 -15.79 1.21 8.96
C ILE A 223 -16.84 2.12 8.31
N CYS A 224 -17.95 2.39 9.01
CA CYS A 224 -19.01 3.28 8.52
C CYS A 224 -18.55 4.73 8.33
N SER A 225 -17.48 5.16 8.99
CA SER A 225 -16.94 6.52 8.83
C SER A 225 -16.23 6.74 7.49
N PHE A 226 -15.81 5.67 6.81
CA PHE A 226 -15.13 5.74 5.52
C PHE A 226 -16.13 5.88 4.36
N SER A 227 -16.67 7.08 4.19
CA SER A 227 -17.72 7.36 3.19
C SER A 227 -17.34 7.14 1.72
N LYS A 228 -16.04 7.07 1.41
CA LYS A 228 -15.51 6.79 0.06
C LYS A 228 -15.03 5.36 -0.14
N LEU A 229 -15.19 4.49 0.86
CA LEU A 229 -14.71 3.12 0.82
C LEU A 229 -15.45 2.34 -0.27
N GLN A 230 -14.68 1.71 -1.16
CA GLN A 230 -15.20 0.86 -2.24
C GLN A 230 -14.63 -0.55 -2.17
N ILE A 231 -13.47 -0.71 -1.54
CA ILE A 231 -12.81 -2.00 -1.37
C ILE A 231 -12.58 -2.19 0.13
N PHE A 232 -13.36 -3.07 0.72
CA PHE A 232 -13.16 -3.53 2.09
C PHE A 232 -12.95 -5.04 2.08
N ARG A 233 -11.88 -5.51 2.73
CA ARG A 233 -11.63 -6.94 2.91
C ARG A 233 -11.32 -7.24 4.35
N MET A 234 -11.92 -8.30 4.85
CA MET A 234 -11.66 -8.84 6.18
C MET A 234 -12.02 -10.32 6.15
N HIS A 235 -11.17 -11.17 6.71
CA HIS A 235 -11.54 -12.57 6.98
C HIS A 235 -12.10 -12.64 8.40
N LEU A 236 -13.38 -13.03 8.53
CA LEU A 236 -14.01 -13.24 9.82
C LEU A 236 -13.47 -14.55 10.42
N ILE A 237 -12.59 -14.44 11.41
CA ILE A 237 -12.30 -15.55 12.32
C ILE A 237 -13.26 -15.39 13.51
N ASP A 238 -14.00 -16.44 13.81
CA ASP A 238 -15.06 -16.50 14.82
C ASP A 238 -14.46 -16.28 16.23
N TYR A 239 -14.45 -15.04 16.73
CA TYR A 239 -13.95 -14.70 18.08
C TYR A 239 -15.09 -14.55 19.10
N PRO A 240 -14.98 -15.17 20.30
CA PRO A 240 -16.06 -15.25 21.29
C PRO A 240 -16.15 -14.08 22.29
N ASN A 241 -15.91 -12.82 21.89
CA ASN A 241 -16.02 -11.66 22.80
C ASN A 241 -17.16 -10.70 22.42
N GLU A 242 -18.01 -10.39 23.39
CA GLU A 242 -19.34 -9.76 23.23
C GLU A 242 -19.33 -8.25 22.88
N ASP A 243 -18.17 -7.59 22.86
CA ASP A 243 -18.03 -6.17 22.48
C ASP A 243 -17.56 -5.94 21.02
N ASN A 244 -17.53 -6.99 20.21
CA ASN A 244 -17.05 -6.91 18.83
C ASN A 244 -18.18 -7.00 17.82
N VAL A 245 -18.12 -6.14 16.79
CA VAL A 245 -18.96 -6.13 15.57
C VAL A 245 -19.03 -7.51 14.88
N LEU A 246 -18.17 -8.45 15.27
CA LEU A 246 -18.15 -9.83 14.76
C LEU A 246 -19.41 -10.65 15.08
N LYS A 247 -20.29 -10.25 16.01
CA LYS A 247 -21.59 -10.95 16.25
C LYS A 247 -22.85 -10.08 16.38
N GLY A 248 -22.78 -8.77 16.19
CA GLY A 248 -23.94 -7.87 16.30
C GLY A 248 -24.62 -7.61 14.96
N GLY A 249 -25.81 -8.16 14.75
CA GLY A 249 -26.55 -8.18 13.49
C GLY A 249 -26.70 -6.86 12.70
N ASN A 250 -26.90 -7.06 11.39
CA ASN A 250 -27.49 -6.13 10.42
C ASN A 250 -26.66 -4.93 9.92
N GLU A 251 -25.35 -4.88 10.13
CA GLU A 251 -24.53 -4.01 9.28
C GLU A 251 -24.15 -4.79 8.02
N LYS A 252 -24.81 -4.47 6.90
CA LYS A 252 -24.26 -4.78 5.58
C LYS A 252 -22.86 -4.19 5.55
N LEU A 253 -21.86 -5.06 5.54
CA LEU A 253 -20.51 -4.72 5.11
C LEU A 253 -20.59 -4.44 3.60
N ILE A 254 -21.07 -3.23 3.28
CA ILE A 254 -21.31 -2.65 1.94
C ILE A 254 -22.38 -3.37 1.12
#